data_AF-A0A9C9EPF4-F1
#
_entry.id   AF-A0A9C9EPF4-F1
#
_cell.length_a   1.000
_cell.length_b   1.000
_cell.length_c   1.000
_cell.angle_alpha   90.00
_cell.angle_beta   90.00
_cell.angle_gamma   90.00
#
_symmetry.space_group_name_H-M   'P 1'
#
loop_
_entity.id
_entity.type
_entity.pdbx_description
1 polymer ?
#
loop_
_entity_poly.entity_id
_entity_poly.type
_entity_poly.pdbx_seq_one_letter_code
_entity_poly.pdbx_strand_id
1 'polypeptide(L)'
;AIIHDDKDEIIELDVGTIIVATGYKQMDGAEVKQFMYGRHPDVLTALEFERLVNAAGFTEGKIVTSKGKEPESIAILHCIGSRDENYHKYCSSVCCMYALKLAHLVKERTNAEVYQLYIDMRAKGKGYEEFYNRLLREGVRFIRGRAASVTTFYLYPEEKGKIIVRCEDTLLNRIRRIPVDMVVLCMAIEPTEDAQRIANIFNISRSQDGFFLEKHPKLAPVETANDGVFIAGACQGPKDIPDSVAQGGAAGAAALSLIDKGEVEIEGAIAVINEEICSGCRICNNLCPYSAIEFDEEKKVSRVIEALCKGCGTCVSACPSSAITALHFTDEQIIAEIEGVLI
;
A
#
# COMPACT_ATOMS: atom_id res chain seq x y z
N ALA A 1 -36.47 -10.29 5.29
CA ALA A 1 -35.02 -9.99 5.30
C ALA A 1 -34.59 -9.38 3.97
N ILE A 2 -34.95 -9.96 2.82
CA ILE A 2 -34.69 -9.33 1.51
C ILE A 2 -35.72 -8.22 1.26
N ILE A 3 -35.24 -7.01 0.97
CA ILE A 3 -36.04 -5.84 0.60
C ILE A 3 -35.54 -5.38 -0.77
N HIS A 4 -36.34 -5.59 -1.81
CA HIS A 4 -35.92 -5.31 -3.20
C HIS A 4 -35.86 -3.82 -3.55
N ASP A 5 -36.57 -3.00 -2.78
CA ASP A 5 -36.64 -1.54 -2.97
C ASP A 5 -35.68 -0.79 -2.03
N ASP A 6 -34.75 -1.49 -1.39
CA ASP A 6 -33.74 -0.88 -0.54
C ASP A 6 -32.84 0.04 -1.36
N LYS A 7 -32.45 1.19 -0.79
CA LYS A 7 -31.72 2.24 -1.49
C LYS A 7 -30.53 2.69 -0.66
N ASP A 8 -29.49 3.14 -1.36
CA ASP A 8 -28.34 3.77 -0.72
C ASP A 8 -28.80 4.96 0.14
N GLU A 9 -28.37 4.97 1.40
CA GLU A 9 -28.61 6.04 2.35
C GLU A 9 -27.34 6.88 2.49
N ILE A 10 -27.50 8.20 2.44
CA ILE A 10 -26.42 9.14 2.75
C ILE A 10 -26.54 9.49 4.22
N ILE A 11 -25.50 9.13 4.99
CA ILE A 11 -25.38 9.45 6.41
C ILE A 11 -24.35 10.56 6.55
N GLU A 12 -24.78 11.69 7.11
CA GLU A 12 -23.89 12.81 7.44
C GLU A 12 -23.38 12.66 8.88
N LEU A 13 -22.06 12.73 9.05
CA LEU A 13 -21.39 12.58 10.34
C LEU A 13 -20.36 13.70 10.52
N ASP A 14 -20.48 14.44 11.61
CA ASP A 14 -19.47 15.41 12.03
C ASP A 14 -18.35 14.67 12.79
N VAL A 15 -17.14 14.68 12.24
CA VAL A 15 -15.97 14.01 12.82
C VAL A 15 -14.80 14.97 12.96
N GLY A 16 -14.10 14.90 14.09
CA GLY A 16 -12.91 15.72 14.35
C GLY A 16 -11.62 15.13 13.80
N THR A 17 -11.55 13.81 13.63
CA THR A 17 -10.38 13.10 13.09
C THR A 17 -10.80 11.91 12.24
N ILE A 18 -9.94 11.52 11.30
CA ILE A 18 -10.16 10.43 10.34
C ILE A 18 -8.92 9.53 10.33
N ILE A 19 -9.12 8.21 10.37
CA ILE A 19 -8.04 7.22 10.23
C ILE A 19 -8.27 6.40 8.96
N VAL A 20 -7.35 6.50 8.02
CA VAL A 20 -7.37 5.74 6.77
C VAL A 20 -6.62 4.41 6.96
N ALA A 21 -7.35 3.30 6.90
CA ALA A 21 -6.83 1.96 7.10
C ALA A 21 -7.30 0.98 6.00
N THR A 22 -7.25 1.41 4.74
CA THR A 22 -7.83 0.68 3.60
C THR A 22 -7.02 -0.52 3.12
N GLY A 23 -5.90 -0.82 3.77
CA GLY A 23 -5.13 -2.02 3.51
C GLY A 23 -4.40 -1.99 2.18
N TYR A 24 -4.44 -3.11 1.45
CA TYR A 24 -3.63 -3.33 0.25
C TYR A 24 -4.35 -4.28 -0.71
N LYS A 25 -3.82 -4.38 -1.94
CA LYS A 25 -4.17 -5.45 -2.88
C LYS A 25 -2.93 -6.24 -3.30
N GLN A 26 -3.13 -7.47 -3.76
CA GLN A 26 -2.06 -8.25 -4.37
C GLN A 26 -1.90 -7.85 -5.84
N MET A 27 -0.66 -7.71 -6.32
CA MET A 27 -0.36 -7.57 -7.74
C MET A 27 -0.97 -8.71 -8.55
N ASP A 28 -1.46 -8.42 -9.75
CA ASP A 28 -2.04 -9.42 -10.65
C ASP A 28 -0.95 -10.35 -11.18
N GLY A 29 -1.13 -11.67 -10.99
CA GLY A 29 -0.23 -12.68 -11.50
C GLY A 29 -0.15 -12.71 -13.03
N ALA A 30 -1.16 -12.19 -13.74
CA ALA A 30 -1.18 -12.16 -15.21
C ALA A 30 -0.07 -11.27 -15.80
N GLU A 31 0.45 -10.31 -15.03
CA GLU A 31 1.52 -9.41 -15.42
C GLU A 31 2.89 -10.10 -15.54
N VAL A 32 3.09 -11.21 -14.82
CA VAL A 32 4.35 -11.96 -14.78
C VAL A 32 4.29 -13.21 -15.65
N LYS A 33 4.10 -12.99 -16.96
CA LYS A 33 3.85 -14.02 -17.99
C LYS A 33 4.85 -15.18 -17.99
N GLN A 34 6.11 -14.93 -17.60
CA GLN A 34 7.17 -15.92 -17.50
C GLN A 34 6.94 -17.01 -16.44
N PHE A 35 5.98 -16.81 -15.52
CA PHE A 35 5.65 -17.79 -14.47
C PHE A 35 4.42 -18.65 -14.77
N MET A 36 3.82 -18.52 -15.96
CA MET A 36 2.65 -19.32 -16.39
C MET A 36 1.38 -19.19 -15.52
N TYR A 37 1.28 -18.16 -14.69
CA TYR A 37 0.02 -17.85 -14.00
C TYR A 37 -1.12 -17.61 -15.00
N GLY A 38 -2.30 -18.16 -14.72
CA GLY A 38 -3.45 -18.17 -15.63
C GLY A 38 -3.32 -19.07 -16.86
N ARG A 39 -2.13 -19.65 -17.12
CA ARG A 39 -1.90 -20.59 -18.23
C ARG A 39 -1.81 -22.04 -17.77
N HIS A 40 -1.35 -22.27 -16.55
CA HIS A 40 -1.32 -23.60 -15.93
C HIS A 40 -2.14 -23.57 -14.63
N PRO A 41 -3.11 -24.48 -14.44
CA PRO A 41 -4.07 -24.41 -13.33
C PRO A 41 -3.44 -24.67 -11.95
N ASP A 42 -2.26 -25.32 -11.92
CA ASP A 42 -1.49 -25.59 -10.69
C ASP A 42 -0.38 -24.56 -10.44
N VAL A 43 -0.44 -23.40 -11.11
CA VAL A 43 0.36 -22.22 -10.76
C VAL A 43 -0.58 -21.23 -10.08
N LEU A 44 -0.37 -21.04 -8.77
CA LEU A 44 -1.24 -20.26 -7.92
C LEU A 44 -0.46 -19.09 -7.32
N THR A 45 -1.15 -18.01 -7.00
CA THR A 45 -0.61 -17.00 -6.09
C THR A 45 -0.63 -17.50 -4.65
N ALA A 46 0.21 -16.92 -3.80
CA ALA A 46 0.23 -17.25 -2.38
C ALA A 46 -1.14 -17.01 -1.72
N LEU A 47 -1.87 -15.95 -2.10
CA LEU A 47 -3.19 -15.67 -1.53
C LEU A 47 -4.25 -16.70 -1.95
N GLU A 48 -4.21 -17.21 -3.19
CA GLU A 48 -5.07 -18.33 -3.60
C GLU A 48 -4.71 -19.62 -2.85
N PHE A 49 -3.42 -19.87 -2.66
CA PHE A 49 -2.94 -21.00 -1.88
C PHE A 49 -3.37 -20.90 -0.39
N GLU A 50 -3.40 -19.70 0.19
CA GLU A 50 -3.98 -19.45 1.53
C GLU A 50 -5.45 -19.87 1.60
N ARG A 51 -6.23 -19.64 0.54
CA ARG A 51 -7.63 -20.07 0.47
C ARG A 51 -7.76 -21.60 0.38
N LEU A 52 -6.81 -22.28 -0.28
CA LEU A 52 -6.75 -23.75 -0.33
C LEU A 52 -6.42 -24.37 1.03
N VAL A 53 -5.49 -23.79 1.78
CA VAL A 53 -5.12 -24.31 3.11
C VAL A 53 -6.09 -23.88 4.21
N ASN A 54 -7.04 -22.99 3.93
CA ASN A 54 -8.02 -22.58 4.92
C ASN A 54 -9.03 -23.71 5.18
N ALA A 55 -9.25 -24.08 6.46
CA ALA A 55 -10.17 -25.13 6.85
C ALA A 55 -11.65 -24.81 6.51
N ALA A 56 -12.02 -23.52 6.51
CA ALA A 56 -13.31 -23.03 6.02
C ALA A 56 -13.26 -22.63 4.53
N GLY A 57 -12.17 -22.96 3.84
CA GLY A 57 -12.00 -22.78 2.40
C GLY A 57 -12.74 -23.84 1.59
N PHE A 58 -12.78 -23.65 0.28
CA PHE A 58 -13.51 -24.52 -0.65
C PHE A 58 -12.94 -25.95 -0.76
N THR A 59 -11.70 -26.16 -0.33
CA THR A 59 -11.06 -27.48 -0.21
C THR A 59 -11.03 -28.02 1.22
N GLU A 60 -11.68 -27.36 2.18
CA GLU A 60 -11.69 -27.74 3.60
C GLU A 60 -10.27 -27.90 4.18
N GLY A 61 -9.33 -27.08 3.70
CA GLY A 61 -7.92 -27.12 4.11
C GLY A 61 -7.07 -28.21 3.44
N LYS A 62 -7.62 -28.97 2.49
CA LYS A 62 -6.88 -29.97 1.71
C LYS A 62 -6.06 -29.30 0.61
N ILE A 63 -4.79 -29.68 0.53
CA ILE A 63 -3.87 -29.21 -0.51
C ILE A 63 -3.96 -30.16 -1.68
N VAL A 64 -4.65 -29.73 -2.75
CA VAL A 64 -4.89 -30.54 -3.94
C VAL A 64 -4.55 -29.77 -5.21
N THR A 65 -4.02 -30.48 -6.19
CA THR A 65 -3.87 -30.03 -7.57
C THR A 65 -5.23 -29.85 -8.24
N SER A 66 -5.24 -29.20 -9.39
CA SER A 66 -6.36 -29.02 -10.31
C SER A 66 -7.07 -30.33 -10.70
N LYS A 67 -6.37 -31.47 -10.56
CA LYS A 67 -6.89 -32.81 -10.82
C LYS A 67 -7.41 -33.52 -9.55
N GLY A 68 -7.50 -32.81 -8.43
CA GLY A 68 -7.95 -33.33 -7.14
C GLY A 68 -6.96 -34.26 -6.43
N LYS A 69 -5.70 -34.30 -6.87
CA LYS A 69 -4.64 -35.12 -6.24
C LYS A 69 -3.77 -34.29 -5.32
N GLU A 70 -3.35 -34.87 -4.21
CA GLU A 70 -2.31 -34.28 -3.35
C GLU A 70 -1.01 -34.12 -4.15
N PRO A 71 -0.37 -32.92 -4.14
CA PRO A 71 0.89 -32.72 -4.84
C PRO A 71 2.03 -33.46 -4.11
N GLU A 72 2.91 -34.14 -4.84
CA GLU A 72 4.11 -34.77 -4.27
C GLU A 72 5.24 -33.74 -4.12
N SER A 73 5.14 -32.60 -4.80
CA SER A 73 6.18 -31.57 -4.83
C SER A 73 5.62 -30.19 -5.12
N ILE A 74 6.09 -29.18 -4.37
CA ILE A 74 5.64 -27.78 -4.48
C ILE A 74 6.86 -26.85 -4.51
N ALA A 75 6.87 -25.88 -5.43
CA ALA A 75 7.82 -24.78 -5.42
C ALA A 75 7.16 -23.46 -5.02
N ILE A 76 7.72 -22.77 -4.03
CA ILE A 76 7.28 -21.45 -3.56
C ILE A 76 8.33 -20.42 -4.02
N LEU A 77 7.89 -19.46 -4.84
CA LEU A 77 8.77 -18.50 -5.51
C LEU A 77 8.66 -17.13 -4.84
N HIS A 78 9.77 -16.62 -4.31
CA HIS A 78 9.82 -15.32 -3.62
C HIS A 78 10.00 -14.17 -4.61
N CYS A 79 9.67 -12.95 -4.15
CA CYS A 79 9.95 -11.70 -4.88
C CYS A 79 9.35 -11.69 -6.30
N ILE A 80 8.11 -12.16 -6.45
CA ILE A 80 7.39 -12.08 -7.71
C ILE A 80 6.74 -10.70 -7.76
N GLY A 81 7.23 -9.84 -8.65
CA GLY A 81 6.80 -8.44 -8.76
C GLY A 81 7.46 -7.48 -7.76
N SER A 82 8.02 -7.97 -6.65
CA SER A 82 8.79 -7.14 -5.69
C SER A 82 10.29 -7.23 -5.93
N ARG A 83 11.03 -6.17 -5.58
CA ARG A 83 12.47 -6.05 -5.80
C ARG A 83 12.83 -6.33 -7.27
N ASP A 84 12.01 -5.79 -8.16
CA ASP A 84 12.13 -5.93 -9.61
C ASP A 84 12.06 -4.56 -10.27
N GLU A 85 13.09 -4.22 -11.05
CA GLU A 85 13.15 -2.97 -11.82
C GLU A 85 12.05 -2.86 -12.88
N ASN A 86 11.52 -3.99 -13.36
CA ASN A 86 10.44 -4.02 -14.35
C ASN A 86 9.04 -3.83 -13.73
N TYR A 87 8.93 -3.97 -12.40
CA TYR A 87 7.69 -3.86 -11.67
C TYR A 87 7.92 -2.95 -10.45
N HIS A 88 8.03 -3.52 -9.25
CA HIS A 88 8.18 -2.74 -8.01
C HIS A 88 9.58 -2.90 -7.42
N LYS A 89 10.29 -1.77 -7.25
CA LYS A 89 11.66 -1.76 -6.68
C LYS A 89 11.69 -2.05 -5.17
N TYR A 90 10.58 -1.80 -4.48
CA TYR A 90 10.46 -2.04 -3.05
C TYR A 90 10.27 -3.54 -2.71
N CYS A 91 10.45 -3.87 -1.42
CA CYS A 91 10.18 -5.19 -0.88
C CYS A 91 8.80 -5.21 -0.22
N SER A 92 7.97 -6.20 -0.52
CA SER A 92 6.66 -6.35 0.11
C SER A 92 6.69 -6.86 1.57
N SER A 93 7.87 -6.91 2.20
CA SER A 93 8.12 -7.11 3.65
C SER A 93 7.72 -8.48 4.23
N VAL A 94 6.55 -9.01 3.86
CA VAL A 94 5.92 -10.19 4.51
C VAL A 94 6.08 -11.48 3.71
N CYS A 95 6.49 -11.40 2.44
CA CYS A 95 6.50 -12.53 1.53
C CYS A 95 7.42 -13.68 1.94
N CYS A 96 8.57 -13.38 2.52
CA CYS A 96 9.42 -14.42 3.08
C CYS A 96 8.71 -15.19 4.20
N MET A 97 8.01 -14.49 5.09
CA MET A 97 7.41 -15.10 6.28
C MET A 97 6.16 -15.91 5.96
N TYR A 98 5.24 -15.37 5.15
CA TYR A 98 4.09 -16.20 4.75
C TYR A 98 4.54 -17.37 3.88
N ALA A 99 5.60 -17.26 3.08
CA ALA A 99 6.13 -18.39 2.32
C ALA A 99 6.65 -19.50 3.24
N LEU A 100 7.35 -19.15 4.32
CA LEU A 100 7.76 -20.11 5.35
C LEU A 100 6.55 -20.75 6.02
N LYS A 101 5.52 -19.95 6.34
CA LYS A 101 4.27 -20.45 6.93
C LYS A 101 3.56 -21.43 5.99
N LEU A 102 3.43 -21.10 4.71
CA LEU A 102 2.83 -21.97 3.71
C LEU A 102 3.61 -23.28 3.56
N ALA A 103 4.95 -23.22 3.55
CA ALA A 103 5.78 -24.41 3.53
C ALA A 103 5.58 -25.30 4.77
N HIS A 104 5.43 -24.69 5.96
CA HIS A 104 5.16 -25.41 7.20
C HIS A 104 3.81 -26.15 7.11
N LEU A 105 2.77 -25.46 6.65
CA LEU A 105 1.44 -26.04 6.47
C LEU A 105 1.43 -27.17 5.44
N VAL A 106 2.24 -27.07 4.38
CA VAL A 106 2.43 -28.17 3.43
C VAL A 106 3.06 -29.36 4.13
N LYS A 107 4.17 -29.17 4.85
CA LYS A 107 4.85 -30.26 5.58
C LYS A 107 4.01 -30.89 6.69
N GLU A 108 3.09 -30.15 7.30
CA GLU A 108 2.17 -30.66 8.32
C GLU A 108 1.05 -31.53 7.71
N ARG A 109 0.60 -31.19 6.49
CA ARG A 109 -0.63 -31.77 5.91
C ARG A 109 -0.40 -32.73 4.77
N THR A 110 0.79 -32.72 4.17
CA THR A 110 1.16 -33.58 3.05
C THR A 110 2.56 -34.12 3.22
N ASN A 111 2.91 -35.14 2.43
CA ASN A 111 4.27 -35.65 2.34
C ASN A 111 5.09 -34.96 1.23
N ALA A 112 4.65 -33.79 0.76
CA ALA A 112 5.25 -33.15 -0.40
C ALA A 112 6.68 -32.65 -0.14
N GLU A 113 7.52 -32.73 -1.17
CA GLU A 113 8.80 -32.03 -1.19
C GLU A 113 8.58 -30.54 -1.47
N VAL A 114 9.08 -29.68 -0.58
CA VAL A 114 8.86 -28.23 -0.68
C VAL A 114 10.17 -27.53 -1.02
N TYR A 115 10.12 -26.70 -2.07
CA TYR A 115 11.25 -25.89 -2.53
C TYR A 115 10.95 -24.41 -2.35
N GLN A 116 11.86 -23.69 -1.70
CA GLN A 116 11.80 -22.24 -1.50
C GLN A 116 12.85 -21.57 -2.38
N LEU A 117 12.44 -20.79 -3.38
CA LEU A 117 13.34 -20.06 -4.27
C LEU A 117 13.40 -18.59 -3.87
N TYR A 118 14.55 -18.15 -3.37
CA TYR A 118 14.70 -16.84 -2.73
C TYR A 118 16.00 -16.14 -3.11
N ILE A 119 16.06 -14.82 -2.90
CA ILE A 119 17.28 -14.01 -3.03
C ILE A 119 17.93 -13.86 -1.65
N ASP A 120 17.17 -13.28 -0.71
CA ASP A 120 17.51 -13.09 0.70
C ASP A 120 16.32 -13.52 1.55
N MET A 121 16.56 -14.17 2.68
CA MET A 121 15.51 -14.51 3.64
C MET A 121 15.34 -13.35 4.63
N ARG A 122 14.21 -12.66 4.61
CA ARG A 122 13.95 -11.46 5.43
C ARG A 122 13.09 -11.79 6.66
N ALA A 123 13.68 -12.53 7.60
CA ALA A 123 13.04 -12.95 8.85
C ALA A 123 13.26 -11.93 10.00
N LYS A 124 12.80 -10.68 9.81
CA LYS A 124 13.20 -9.53 10.66
C LYS A 124 12.46 -9.37 12.01
N GLY A 125 11.41 -10.13 12.27
CA GLY A 125 10.56 -10.01 13.47
C GLY A 125 11.01 -10.92 14.62
N LYS A 126 10.44 -10.73 15.81
CA LYS A 126 10.69 -11.61 16.97
C LYS A 126 10.20 -13.03 16.67
N GLY A 127 11.08 -14.02 16.78
CA GLY A 127 10.73 -15.43 16.50
C GLY A 127 10.80 -15.80 15.00
N TYR A 128 11.09 -14.85 14.10
CA TYR A 128 11.01 -15.11 12.66
C TYR A 128 12.21 -15.93 12.18
N GLU A 129 13.40 -15.64 12.68
CA GLU A 129 14.61 -16.39 12.37
C GLU A 129 14.54 -17.80 12.95
N GLU A 130 14.00 -17.95 14.16
CA GLU A 130 13.75 -19.25 14.78
C GLU A 130 12.75 -20.08 13.96
N PHE A 131 11.73 -19.42 13.39
CA PHE A 131 10.79 -20.08 12.49
C PHE A 131 11.46 -20.50 11.17
N TYR A 132 12.30 -19.66 10.57
CA TYR A 132 13.12 -20.07 9.42
C TYR A 132 13.98 -21.30 9.73
N ASN A 133 14.67 -21.30 10.87
CA ASN A 133 15.50 -22.44 11.32
C ASN A 133 14.68 -23.71 11.58
N ARG A 134 13.43 -23.57 12.03
CA ARG A 134 12.50 -24.70 12.16
C ARG A 134 12.20 -25.34 10.81
N LEU A 135 11.92 -24.54 9.77
CA LEU A 135 11.63 -25.08 8.43
C LEU A 135 12.83 -25.84 7.82
N LEU A 136 14.06 -25.44 8.13
CA LEU A 136 15.26 -26.20 7.76
C LEU A 136 15.25 -27.61 8.37
N ARG A 137 14.80 -27.74 9.64
CA ARG A 137 14.69 -29.03 10.34
C ARG A 137 13.51 -29.87 9.84
N GLU A 138 12.46 -29.24 9.32
CA GLU A 138 11.31 -29.90 8.69
C GLU A 138 11.60 -30.38 7.25
N GLY A 139 12.84 -30.22 6.77
CA GLY A 139 13.27 -30.74 5.47
C GLY A 139 12.81 -29.90 4.28
N VAL A 140 12.46 -28.62 4.48
CA VAL A 140 12.21 -27.70 3.37
C VAL A 140 13.52 -27.36 2.66
N ARG A 141 13.52 -27.43 1.33
CA ARG A 141 14.70 -27.19 0.49
C ARG A 141 14.79 -25.72 0.11
N PHE A 142 15.80 -25.03 0.62
CA PHE A 142 16.06 -23.63 0.29
C PHE A 142 17.06 -23.52 -0.85
N ILE A 143 16.68 -22.80 -1.90
CA ILE A 143 17.52 -22.56 -3.08
C ILE A 143 17.69 -21.06 -3.21
N ARG A 144 18.94 -20.60 -3.00
CA ARG A 144 19.29 -19.20 -3.17
C ARG A 144 19.45 -18.91 -4.65
N GLY A 145 18.34 -18.53 -5.27
CA GLY A 145 18.20 -18.31 -6.69
C GLY A 145 16.82 -17.74 -7.00
N ARG A 146 16.79 -16.58 -7.65
CA ARG A 146 15.53 -16.02 -8.17
C ARG A 146 15.01 -16.94 -9.28
N ALA A 147 13.72 -17.27 -9.24
CA ALA A 147 13.09 -18.00 -10.33
C ALA A 147 13.15 -17.15 -11.61
N ALA A 148 13.70 -17.72 -12.68
CA ALA A 148 13.83 -17.06 -13.97
C ALA A 148 12.58 -17.27 -14.84
N SER A 149 12.02 -18.49 -14.82
CA SER A 149 10.79 -18.84 -15.54
C SER A 149 10.18 -20.13 -15.02
N VAL A 150 8.90 -20.31 -15.33
CA VAL A 150 8.16 -21.57 -15.18
C VAL A 150 7.80 -22.07 -16.58
N THR A 151 7.95 -23.37 -16.81
CA THR A 151 7.62 -23.98 -18.10
C THR A 151 7.10 -25.41 -17.92
N THR A 152 6.29 -25.89 -18.85
CA THR A 152 5.93 -27.31 -18.97
C THR A 152 6.79 -28.06 -19.98
N PHE A 153 7.74 -27.38 -20.64
CA PHE A 153 8.65 -27.99 -21.59
C PHE A 153 9.72 -28.81 -20.85
N TYR A 154 9.63 -30.13 -21.00
CA TYR A 154 10.53 -31.09 -20.37
C TYR A 154 11.73 -31.40 -21.29
N LEU A 155 12.92 -31.51 -20.70
CA LEU A 155 14.15 -31.95 -21.35
C LEU A 155 14.55 -33.37 -20.95
N TYR A 156 14.14 -33.79 -19.75
CA TYR A 156 14.49 -35.08 -19.17
C TYR A 156 13.24 -35.93 -18.90
N PRO A 157 13.34 -37.27 -18.92
CA PRO A 157 12.20 -38.15 -18.67
C PRO A 157 11.48 -37.90 -17.33
N GLU A 158 12.22 -37.56 -16.27
CA GLU A 158 11.70 -37.27 -14.93
C GLU A 158 10.88 -35.97 -14.84
N GLU A 159 11.00 -35.08 -15.82
CA GLU A 159 10.25 -33.83 -15.89
C GLU A 159 8.89 -34.00 -16.60
N LYS A 160 8.64 -35.16 -17.22
CA LYS A 160 7.46 -35.38 -18.04
C LYS A 160 6.18 -35.29 -17.18
N GLY A 161 5.32 -34.35 -17.54
CA GLY A 161 4.03 -34.13 -16.87
C GLY A 161 4.09 -33.31 -15.58
N LYS A 162 5.26 -32.75 -15.25
CA LYS A 162 5.47 -31.81 -14.12
C LYS A 162 5.58 -30.36 -14.64
N ILE A 163 5.47 -29.42 -13.72
CA ILE A 163 5.81 -28.01 -13.94
C ILE A 163 7.30 -27.84 -13.64
N ILE A 164 8.07 -27.24 -14.53
CA ILE A 164 9.51 -27.03 -14.36
C ILE A 164 9.78 -25.57 -13.96
N VAL A 165 10.32 -25.37 -12.75
CA VAL A 165 10.86 -24.08 -12.32
C VAL A 165 12.34 -24.00 -12.71
N ARG A 166 12.70 -22.95 -13.44
CA ARG A 166 14.10 -22.67 -13.83
C ARG A 166 14.67 -21.56 -12.98
N CYS A 167 15.84 -21.78 -12.40
CA CYS A 167 16.57 -20.76 -11.66
C CYS A 167 18.08 -20.99 -11.75
N GLU A 168 18.86 -19.97 -11.46
CA GLU A 168 20.27 -20.11 -11.14
C GLU A 168 20.41 -20.34 -9.63
N ASP A 169 21.02 -21.44 -9.22
CA ASP A 169 21.41 -21.65 -7.83
C ASP A 169 22.77 -20.99 -7.62
N THR A 170 22.74 -19.85 -6.93
CA THR A 170 23.93 -19.01 -6.72
C THR A 170 24.93 -19.63 -5.74
N LEU A 171 24.51 -20.55 -4.88
CA LEU A 171 25.40 -21.23 -3.94
C LEU A 171 26.11 -22.41 -4.60
N LEU A 172 25.46 -23.04 -5.58
CA LEU A 172 26.04 -24.14 -6.36
C LEU A 172 26.62 -23.69 -7.72
N ASN A 173 26.48 -22.41 -8.06
CA ASN A 173 26.88 -21.80 -9.33
C ASN A 173 26.43 -22.62 -10.55
N ARG A 174 25.15 -23.01 -10.58
CA ARG A 174 24.59 -23.83 -11.65
C ARG A 174 23.12 -23.50 -11.94
N ILE A 175 22.74 -23.66 -13.20
CA ILE A 175 21.34 -23.58 -13.60
C ILE A 175 20.61 -24.85 -13.14
N ARG A 176 19.50 -24.67 -12.44
CA ARG A 176 18.64 -25.75 -11.93
C ARG A 176 17.33 -25.76 -12.71
N ARG A 177 16.84 -26.97 -12.95
CA ARG A 177 15.49 -27.28 -13.41
C ARG A 177 14.84 -28.11 -12.31
N ILE A 178 13.75 -27.60 -11.73
CA ILE A 178 13.09 -28.20 -10.57
C ILE A 178 11.70 -28.62 -11.01
N PRO A 179 11.47 -29.92 -11.32
CA PRO A 179 10.14 -30.42 -11.62
C PRO A 179 9.30 -30.49 -10.34
N VAL A 180 8.11 -29.91 -10.38
CA VAL A 180 7.13 -29.89 -9.28
C VAL A 180 5.70 -30.12 -9.77
N ASP A 181 4.79 -30.50 -8.88
CA ASP A 181 3.36 -30.66 -9.20
C ASP A 181 2.60 -29.33 -9.12
N MET A 182 3.08 -28.40 -8.28
CA MET A 182 2.43 -27.13 -8.02
C MET A 182 3.46 -26.02 -7.82
N VAL A 183 3.13 -24.81 -8.26
CA VAL A 183 3.94 -23.61 -8.04
C VAL A 183 3.11 -22.56 -7.31
N VAL A 184 3.69 -21.95 -6.28
CA VAL A 184 3.09 -20.86 -5.50
C VAL A 184 3.91 -19.59 -5.70
N LEU A 185 3.26 -18.52 -6.16
CA LEU A 185 3.89 -17.24 -6.45
C LEU A 185 3.68 -16.27 -5.29
N CYS A 186 4.77 -15.85 -4.66
CA CYS A 186 4.73 -14.81 -3.63
C CYS A 186 4.74 -13.43 -4.29
N MET A 187 3.55 -12.97 -4.65
CA MET A 187 3.30 -11.72 -5.38
C MET A 187 3.60 -10.47 -4.56
N ALA A 188 3.83 -9.37 -5.25
CA ALA A 188 3.96 -8.05 -4.64
C ALA A 188 2.65 -7.57 -4.01
N ILE A 189 2.81 -6.79 -2.95
CA ILE A 189 1.76 -5.99 -2.32
C ILE A 189 1.72 -4.62 -2.97
N GLU A 190 0.53 -4.18 -3.36
CA GLU A 190 0.26 -2.89 -4.00
C GLU A 190 -0.80 -2.10 -3.20
N PRO A 191 -0.86 -0.77 -3.38
CA PRO A 191 -1.98 0.04 -2.89
C PRO A 191 -3.32 -0.44 -3.48
N THR A 192 -4.41 -0.25 -2.74
CA THR A 192 -5.76 -0.56 -3.25
C THR A 192 -6.09 0.25 -4.52
N GLU A 193 -7.00 -0.26 -5.35
CA GLU A 193 -7.37 0.39 -6.62
C GLU A 193 -7.92 1.80 -6.43
N ASP A 194 -8.60 2.03 -5.31
CA ASP A 194 -9.18 3.32 -4.95
C ASP A 194 -8.23 4.21 -4.12
N ALA A 195 -6.97 3.81 -3.91
CA ALA A 195 -6.01 4.58 -3.11
C ALA A 195 -5.84 6.03 -3.61
N GLN A 196 -5.85 6.26 -4.93
CA GLN A 196 -5.78 7.62 -5.48
C GLN A 196 -7.04 8.44 -5.18
N ARG A 197 -8.22 7.81 -5.25
CA ARG A 197 -9.49 8.47 -4.94
C ARG A 197 -9.53 8.86 -3.47
N ILE A 198 -9.10 7.97 -2.58
CA ILE A 198 -9.01 8.20 -1.14
C ILE A 198 -7.99 9.30 -0.82
N ALA A 199 -6.82 9.28 -1.46
CA ALA A 199 -5.83 10.35 -1.36
C ALA A 199 -6.45 11.72 -1.68
N ASN A 200 -7.25 11.80 -2.75
CA ASN A 200 -7.90 13.06 -3.14
C ASN A 200 -8.99 13.48 -2.15
N ILE A 201 -9.82 12.54 -1.66
CA ILE A 201 -10.92 12.83 -0.71
C ILE A 201 -10.36 13.39 0.60
N PHE A 202 -9.29 12.81 1.13
CA PHE A 202 -8.73 13.20 2.42
C PHE A 202 -7.47 14.09 2.30
N ASN A 203 -7.12 14.50 1.08
CA ASN A 203 -5.96 15.32 0.75
C ASN A 203 -4.63 14.76 1.32
N ILE A 204 -4.39 13.45 1.13
CA ILE A 204 -3.20 12.75 1.59
C ILE A 204 -2.25 12.54 0.42
N SER A 205 -0.96 12.80 0.63
CA SER A 205 0.08 12.54 -0.38
C SER A 205 0.40 11.05 -0.49
N ARG A 206 0.95 10.63 -1.64
CA ARG A 206 1.40 9.26 -1.87
C ARG A 206 2.91 9.23 -2.06
N SER A 207 3.56 8.18 -1.55
CA SER A 207 4.98 7.94 -1.76
C SER A 207 5.26 7.51 -3.21
N GLN A 208 6.53 7.43 -3.60
CA GLN A 208 6.93 6.94 -4.93
C GLN A 208 6.48 5.48 -5.17
N ASP A 209 6.33 4.71 -4.09
CA ASP A 209 5.83 3.33 -4.12
C ASP A 209 4.29 3.26 -4.23
N GLY A 210 3.62 4.41 -4.24
CA GLY A 210 2.17 4.54 -4.40
C GLY A 210 1.36 4.36 -3.12
N PHE A 211 1.96 4.09 -1.98
CA PHE A 211 1.26 4.01 -0.69
C PHE A 211 1.02 5.41 -0.10
N PHE A 212 0.15 5.53 0.91
CA PHE A 212 -0.04 6.83 1.58
C PHE A 212 1.21 7.25 2.34
N LEU A 213 1.57 8.53 2.20
CA LEU A 213 2.78 9.10 2.75
C LEU A 213 2.54 9.62 4.18
N GLU A 214 3.33 9.14 5.11
CA GLU A 214 3.40 9.67 6.46
C GLU A 214 4.05 11.07 6.49
N LYS A 215 3.71 11.87 7.51
CA LYS A 215 4.27 13.20 7.74
C LYS A 215 5.79 13.15 7.94
N HIS A 216 6.27 12.18 8.72
CA HIS A 216 7.70 11.96 8.89
C HIS A 216 7.99 10.50 9.27
N PRO A 217 8.91 9.78 8.57
CA PRO A 217 9.12 8.34 8.74
C PRO A 217 9.43 7.86 10.17
N LYS A 218 10.01 8.73 11.00
CA LYS A 218 10.39 8.45 12.40
C LYS A 218 9.54 9.16 13.45
N LEU A 219 9.41 10.48 13.33
CA LEU A 219 8.74 11.32 14.31
C LEU A 219 7.21 11.24 14.26
N ALA A 220 6.64 11.04 13.07
CA ALA A 220 5.20 11.07 12.86
C ALA A 220 4.78 10.00 11.81
N PRO A 221 4.95 8.69 12.12
CA PRO A 221 4.82 7.61 11.14
C PRO A 221 3.37 7.23 10.82
N VAL A 222 2.40 7.76 11.56
CA VAL A 222 0.95 7.52 11.39
C VAL A 222 0.17 8.79 11.07
N GLU A 223 0.81 9.95 11.15
CA GLU A 223 0.22 11.24 10.80
C GLU A 223 0.44 11.52 9.33
N THR A 224 -0.44 12.32 8.73
CA THR A 224 -0.23 12.83 7.37
C THR A 224 0.10 14.32 7.40
N ALA A 225 0.41 14.90 6.23
CA ALA A 225 0.57 16.36 6.12
C ALA A 225 -0.75 17.13 6.34
N ASN A 226 -1.90 16.45 6.28
CA ASN A 226 -3.19 17.04 6.56
C ASN A 226 -3.59 16.74 8.02
N ASP A 227 -3.60 17.77 8.85
CA ASP A 227 -3.91 17.62 10.26
C ASP A 227 -5.34 17.06 10.47
N GLY A 228 -5.48 16.19 11.47
CA GLY A 228 -6.71 15.45 11.73
C GLY A 228 -6.89 14.19 10.86
N VAL A 229 -6.04 13.97 9.85
CA VAL A 229 -6.06 12.76 9.01
C VAL A 229 -4.82 11.89 9.30
N PHE A 230 -5.07 10.65 9.70
CA PHE A 230 -4.06 9.66 10.07
C PHE A 230 -4.13 8.45 9.15
N ILE A 231 -3.07 7.66 9.12
CA ILE A 231 -2.96 6.42 8.33
C ILE A 231 -2.53 5.25 9.21
N ALA A 232 -3.07 4.06 8.95
CA ALA A 232 -2.72 2.86 9.71
C ALA A 232 -2.74 1.60 8.84
N GLY A 233 -1.75 0.72 9.05
CA GLY A 233 -1.72 -0.59 8.41
C GLY A 233 -1.12 -0.56 7.01
N ALA A 234 -1.46 -1.54 6.20
CA ALA A 234 -0.79 -1.80 4.93
C ALA A 234 -0.97 -0.70 3.86
N CYS A 235 -1.93 0.21 4.03
CA CYS A 235 -2.14 1.32 3.09
C CYS A 235 -1.03 2.39 3.17
N GLN A 236 -0.28 2.45 4.29
CA GLN A 236 0.93 3.27 4.43
C GLN A 236 2.17 2.58 3.82
N GLY A 237 2.13 1.25 3.66
CA GLY A 237 3.24 0.49 3.07
C GLY A 237 3.25 -0.97 3.52
N PRO A 238 3.95 -1.87 2.80
CA PRO A 238 3.92 -3.30 3.08
C PRO A 238 4.44 -3.67 4.48
N LYS A 239 3.59 -4.31 5.28
CA LYS A 239 3.89 -4.71 6.66
C LYS A 239 3.05 -5.91 7.11
N ASP A 240 3.45 -6.55 8.20
CA ASP A 240 2.75 -7.69 8.76
C ASP A 240 1.62 -7.27 9.72
N ILE A 241 0.94 -8.27 10.28
CA ILE A 241 -0.20 -8.07 11.18
C ILE A 241 0.26 -7.37 12.48
N PRO A 242 1.31 -7.81 13.19
CA PRO A 242 1.80 -7.12 14.38
C PRO A 242 2.10 -5.63 14.14
N ASP A 243 2.83 -5.31 13.07
CA ASP A 243 3.16 -3.92 12.73
C ASP A 243 1.89 -3.11 12.39
N SER A 244 0.92 -3.72 11.70
CA SER A 244 -0.36 -3.08 11.37
C SER A 244 -1.21 -2.80 12.61
N VAL A 245 -1.27 -3.74 13.56
CA VAL A 245 -2.00 -3.58 14.81
C VAL A 245 -1.35 -2.50 15.67
N ALA A 246 -0.02 -2.48 15.76
CA ALA A 246 0.72 -1.44 16.45
C ALA A 246 0.46 -0.04 15.85
N GLN A 247 0.46 0.07 14.51
CA GLN A 247 0.09 1.32 13.84
C GLN A 247 -1.36 1.73 14.09
N GLY A 248 -2.30 0.78 14.14
CA GLY A 248 -3.70 1.08 14.50
C GLY A 248 -3.82 1.69 15.90
N GLY A 249 -3.10 1.13 16.88
CA GLY A 249 -3.02 1.70 18.23
C GLY A 249 -2.38 3.09 18.25
N ALA A 250 -1.29 3.29 17.50
CA ALA A 250 -0.60 4.58 17.40
C ALA A 250 -1.49 5.66 16.74
N ALA A 251 -2.17 5.33 15.63
CA ALA A 251 -3.09 6.25 14.96
C ALA A 251 -4.30 6.60 15.86
N GLY A 252 -4.83 5.62 16.60
CA GLY A 252 -5.89 5.87 17.58
C GLY A 252 -5.45 6.82 18.70
N ALA A 253 -4.24 6.63 19.24
CA ALA A 253 -3.68 7.53 20.25
C ALA A 253 -3.44 8.95 19.71
N ALA A 254 -2.92 9.08 18.49
CA ALA A 254 -2.70 10.36 17.85
C ALA A 254 -4.02 11.10 17.58
N ALA A 255 -5.04 10.40 17.09
CA ALA A 255 -6.37 10.94 16.89
C ALA A 255 -7.01 11.40 18.22
N LEU A 256 -6.91 10.59 19.28
CA LEU A 256 -7.39 10.96 20.61
C LEU A 256 -6.67 12.20 21.17
N SER A 257 -5.38 12.37 20.89
CA SER A 257 -4.63 13.54 21.37
C SER A 257 -5.16 14.88 20.84
N LEU A 258 -5.83 14.88 19.67
CA LEU A 258 -6.53 16.04 19.12
C LEU A 258 -7.94 16.17 19.70
N ILE A 259 -8.68 15.05 19.80
CA ILE A 259 -10.06 15.05 20.32
C ILE A 259 -10.10 15.49 21.79
N ASP A 260 -9.18 15.00 22.62
CA ASP A 260 -9.17 15.25 24.08
C ASP A 260 -8.94 16.73 24.43
N LYS A 261 -8.21 17.46 23.58
CA LYS A 261 -8.01 18.91 23.75
C LYS A 261 -9.29 19.71 23.51
N GLY A 262 -10.22 19.22 22.69
CA GLY A 262 -11.46 19.91 22.32
C GLY A 262 -11.29 21.11 21.39
N GLU A 263 -10.08 21.67 21.30
CA GLU A 263 -9.70 22.75 20.38
C GLU A 263 -8.34 22.46 19.73
N VAL A 264 -8.14 23.02 18.54
CA VAL A 264 -6.88 22.91 17.79
C VAL A 264 -6.42 24.28 17.35
N GLU A 265 -5.11 24.53 17.48
CA GLU A 265 -4.47 25.70 16.90
C GLU A 265 -4.23 25.43 15.42
N ILE A 266 -4.69 26.34 14.56
CA ILE A 266 -4.44 26.32 13.13
C ILE A 266 -3.33 27.31 12.78
N GLU A 267 -2.56 26.99 11.74
CA GLU A 267 -1.51 27.87 11.26
C GLU A 267 -2.09 29.22 10.78
N GLY A 268 -1.54 30.32 11.26
CA GLY A 268 -1.99 31.67 10.92
C GLY A 268 -1.56 32.16 9.52
N ALA A 269 -0.84 31.35 8.75
CA ALA A 269 -0.40 31.64 7.40
C ALA A 269 -1.55 31.44 6.38
N ILE A 270 -2.66 32.16 6.58
CA ILE A 270 -3.88 32.08 5.77
C ILE A 270 -3.98 33.24 4.77
N ALA A 271 -4.88 33.12 3.81
CA ALA A 271 -5.25 34.22 2.93
C ALA A 271 -6.31 35.12 3.59
N VAL A 272 -6.15 36.44 3.47
CA VAL A 272 -7.13 37.43 3.93
C VAL A 272 -7.49 38.35 2.77
N ILE A 273 -8.78 38.70 2.62
CA ILE A 273 -9.27 39.59 1.57
C ILE A 273 -9.56 40.97 2.18
N ASN A 274 -8.96 42.01 1.61
CA ASN A 274 -9.31 43.39 1.92
C ASN A 274 -10.61 43.78 1.18
N GLU A 275 -11.69 43.95 1.94
CA GLU A 275 -13.01 44.31 1.41
C GLU A 275 -13.02 45.65 0.67
N GLU A 276 -12.17 46.62 1.04
CA GLU A 276 -12.12 47.95 0.40
C GLU A 276 -11.51 47.93 -1.00
N ILE A 277 -10.64 46.94 -1.27
CA ILE A 277 -9.94 46.79 -2.56
C ILE A 277 -10.65 45.76 -3.44
N CYS A 278 -11.39 44.83 -2.84
CA CYS A 278 -12.06 43.74 -3.55
C CYS A 278 -13.10 44.28 -4.55
N SER A 279 -12.93 43.94 -5.82
CA SER A 279 -13.88 44.31 -6.89
C SER A 279 -15.06 43.36 -7.04
N GLY A 280 -15.12 42.28 -6.25
CA GLY A 280 -16.20 41.29 -6.32
C GLY A 280 -16.20 40.41 -7.58
N CYS A 281 -15.06 40.26 -8.27
CA CYS A 281 -14.96 39.52 -9.54
C CYS A 281 -15.15 37.99 -9.43
N ARG A 282 -15.15 37.43 -8.21
CA ARG A 282 -15.36 36.00 -7.88
C ARG A 282 -14.36 35.00 -8.47
N ILE A 283 -13.24 35.46 -9.03
CA ILE A 283 -12.19 34.56 -9.56
C ILE A 283 -11.65 33.65 -8.45
N CYS A 284 -11.40 34.21 -7.26
CA CYS A 284 -10.86 33.46 -6.13
C CYS A 284 -11.78 32.36 -5.61
N ASN A 285 -13.11 32.54 -5.69
CA ASN A 285 -14.09 31.59 -5.17
C ASN A 285 -13.94 30.18 -5.78
N ASN A 286 -13.69 30.09 -7.08
CA ASN A 286 -13.55 28.81 -7.79
C ASN A 286 -12.13 28.23 -7.75
N LEU A 287 -11.15 29.00 -7.26
CA LEU A 287 -9.75 28.56 -7.19
C LEU A 287 -9.41 27.84 -5.89
N CYS A 288 -10.22 28.00 -4.84
CA CYS A 288 -9.94 27.37 -3.57
C CYS A 288 -10.36 25.88 -3.59
N PRO A 289 -9.44 24.92 -3.47
CA PRO A 289 -9.80 23.50 -3.45
C PRO A 289 -10.52 23.10 -2.15
N TYR A 290 -10.45 23.94 -1.12
CA TYR A 290 -11.06 23.72 0.20
C TYR A 290 -12.39 24.45 0.38
N SER A 291 -12.89 25.14 -0.67
CA SER A 291 -14.08 25.99 -0.59
C SER A 291 -14.04 27.04 0.54
N ALA A 292 -12.83 27.52 0.87
CA ALA A 292 -12.60 28.46 1.97
C ALA A 292 -12.98 29.91 1.62
N ILE A 293 -13.51 30.20 0.43
CA ILE A 293 -13.80 31.56 -0.03
C ILE A 293 -15.26 31.64 -0.45
N GLU A 294 -16.01 32.48 0.24
CA GLU A 294 -17.42 32.75 -0.05
C GLU A 294 -17.60 34.18 -0.58
N PHE A 295 -18.75 34.41 -1.22
CA PHE A 295 -19.11 35.73 -1.73
C PHE A 295 -20.22 36.32 -0.87
N ASP A 296 -19.99 37.51 -0.33
CA ASP A 296 -20.98 38.29 0.39
C ASP A 296 -21.83 39.07 -0.60
N GLU A 297 -23.08 38.65 -0.79
CA GLU A 297 -24.01 39.27 -1.75
C GLU A 297 -24.46 40.68 -1.33
N GLU A 298 -24.41 41.04 -0.04
CA GLU A 298 -24.80 42.36 0.43
C GLU A 298 -23.68 43.38 0.16
N LYS A 299 -22.44 43.02 0.54
CA LYS A 299 -21.27 43.88 0.37
C LYS A 299 -20.67 43.80 -1.04
N LYS A 300 -21.04 42.79 -1.83
CA LYS A 300 -20.50 42.47 -3.15
C LYS A 300 -18.99 42.22 -3.16
N VAL A 301 -18.47 41.64 -2.09
CA VAL A 301 -17.05 41.29 -1.93
C VAL A 301 -16.91 39.81 -1.57
N SER A 302 -15.74 39.24 -1.84
CA SER A 302 -15.42 37.88 -1.38
C SER A 302 -14.78 37.93 0.01
N ARG A 303 -15.02 36.93 0.85
CA ARG A 303 -14.40 36.78 2.18
C ARG A 303 -13.85 35.36 2.36
N VAL A 304 -12.79 35.24 3.14
CA VAL A 304 -12.17 33.94 3.47
C VAL A 304 -12.75 33.43 4.78
N ILE A 305 -13.17 32.18 4.80
CA ILE A 305 -13.49 31.42 6.00
C ILE A 305 -12.15 30.91 6.55
N GLU A 306 -11.61 31.62 7.54
CA GLU A 306 -10.25 31.39 8.07
C GLU A 306 -10.01 29.93 8.45
N ALA A 307 -11.00 29.29 9.10
CA ALA A 307 -10.93 27.89 9.55
C ALA A 307 -10.74 26.86 8.41
N LEU A 308 -11.14 27.21 7.17
CA LEU A 308 -11.02 26.33 6.00
C LEU A 308 -9.76 26.62 5.17
N CYS A 309 -9.10 27.76 5.40
CA CYS A 309 -7.96 28.16 4.59
C CYS A 309 -6.71 27.37 5.00
N LYS A 310 -6.08 26.70 4.02
CA LYS A 310 -4.81 25.96 4.20
C LYS A 310 -3.57 26.72 3.68
N GLY A 311 -3.68 28.03 3.48
CA GLY A 311 -2.52 28.86 3.17
C GLY A 311 -1.82 28.63 1.82
N CYS A 312 -2.45 27.95 0.84
CA CYS A 312 -1.76 27.56 -0.40
C CYS A 312 -1.41 28.71 -1.37
N GLY A 313 -1.89 29.94 -1.11
CA GLY A 313 -1.58 31.13 -1.92
C GLY A 313 -2.22 31.20 -3.33
N THR A 314 -2.91 30.16 -3.80
CA THR A 314 -3.45 30.11 -5.18
C THR A 314 -4.38 31.27 -5.52
N CYS A 315 -5.26 31.64 -4.57
CA CYS A 315 -6.18 32.76 -4.76
C CYS A 315 -5.46 34.13 -4.73
N VAL A 316 -4.36 34.24 -3.98
CA VAL A 316 -3.54 35.45 -3.83
C VAL A 316 -2.88 35.77 -5.16
N SER A 317 -2.17 34.81 -5.74
CA SER A 317 -1.51 34.98 -7.04
C SER A 317 -2.46 35.24 -8.21
N ALA A 318 -3.73 34.84 -8.08
CA ALA A 318 -4.73 34.99 -9.13
C ALA A 318 -5.60 36.25 -8.99
N CYS A 319 -5.49 37.00 -7.89
CA CYS A 319 -6.33 38.18 -7.65
C CYS A 319 -5.91 39.34 -8.57
N PRO A 320 -6.74 39.78 -9.53
CA PRO A 320 -6.36 40.86 -10.44
C PRO A 320 -6.32 42.23 -9.76
N SER A 321 -7.03 42.39 -8.64
CA SER A 321 -7.07 43.65 -7.88
C SER A 321 -6.06 43.67 -6.74
N SER A 322 -5.22 42.63 -6.57
CA SER A 322 -4.30 42.47 -5.43
C SER A 322 -4.98 42.68 -4.07
N ALA A 323 -6.26 42.32 -3.98
CA ALA A 323 -7.05 42.51 -2.77
C ALA A 323 -6.85 41.38 -1.74
N ILE A 324 -6.12 40.32 -2.10
CA ILE A 324 -5.91 39.15 -1.25
C ILE A 324 -4.45 39.13 -0.83
N THR A 325 -4.19 38.96 0.46
CA THR A 325 -2.84 38.87 1.03
C THR A 325 -2.67 37.49 1.69
N ALA A 326 -1.59 36.78 1.39
CA ALA A 326 -1.17 35.62 2.16
C ALA A 326 -0.40 36.11 3.40
N LEU A 327 -0.96 35.90 4.59
CA LEU A 327 -0.23 36.17 5.83
C LEU A 327 1.00 35.25 5.88
N HIS A 328 2.13 35.79 6.35
CA HIS A 328 3.44 35.14 6.39
C HIS A 328 4.13 34.90 5.02
N PHE A 329 3.44 35.20 3.92
CA PHE A 329 3.97 35.16 2.54
C PHE A 329 3.49 36.39 1.76
N THR A 330 3.60 37.58 2.33
CA THR A 330 3.15 38.81 1.69
C THR A 330 4.01 39.16 0.48
N ASP A 331 3.47 39.90 -0.48
CA ASP A 331 4.22 40.36 -1.65
C ASP A 331 5.51 41.11 -1.23
N GLU A 332 5.43 41.94 -0.19
CA GLU A 332 6.59 42.64 0.38
C GLU A 332 7.66 41.68 0.91
N GLN A 333 7.25 40.62 1.62
CA GLN A 333 8.17 39.60 2.14
C GLN A 333 8.85 38.84 1.01
N ILE A 334 8.08 38.41 0.00
CA ILE A 334 8.61 37.65 -1.14
C ILE A 334 9.55 38.51 -1.98
N ILE A 335 9.21 39.78 -2.24
CA ILE A 335 10.10 40.69 -2.96
C ILE A 335 11.38 40.94 -2.16
N ALA A 336 11.29 41.13 -0.84
CA ALA A 336 12.47 41.29 0.00
C ALA A 336 13.38 40.04 -0.01
N GLU A 337 12.81 38.83 -0.03
CA GLU A 337 13.57 37.59 -0.20
C GLU A 337 14.28 37.53 -1.56
N ILE A 338 13.61 37.91 -2.64
CA ILE A 338 14.20 37.95 -3.99
C ILE A 338 15.34 38.97 -4.05
N GLU A 339 15.13 40.18 -3.54
CA GLU A 339 16.16 41.22 -3.49
C GLU A 339 17.37 40.79 -2.67
N GLY A 340 17.15 40.10 -1.55
CA GLY A 340 18.21 39.57 -0.70
C GLY A 340 19.09 38.51 -1.36
N VAL A 341 18.60 37.81 -2.41
CA VAL A 341 19.41 36.86 -3.20
C VAL A 341 20.21 37.57 -4.30
N LEU A 342 19.76 38.74 -4.75
CA LEU A 342 20.39 39.50 -5.84
C LEU A 342 21.55 40.40 -5.37
N ILE A 343 21.67 40.64 -4.05
CA ILE A 343 22.71 41.45 -3.41
C ILE A 343 23.81 40.55 -2.84
#